data_AF-A0A0U3NS09-F1
#
_entry.id   AF-A0A0U3NS09-F1
#
_cell.length_a   1.000
_cell.length_b   1.000
_cell.length_c   1.000
_cell.angle_alpha   90.00
_cell.angle_beta   90.00
_cell.angle_gamma   90.00
#
_symmetry.space_group_name_H-M   'P 1'
#
loop_
_entity.id
_entity.type
_entity.pdbx_description
1 polymer ?
#
loop_
_entity_poly.entity_id
_entity_poly.type
_entity_poly.pdbx_seq_one_letter_code
_entity_poly.pdbx_strand_id
1 'polypeptide(L)' 'MTTRPPHPHPLTPDGLPEGDTWSQGCPECHLPIQGGAAGLDAHRRTVHTHARDPRRQITIHL' A
#
# COMPACT_ATOMS: atom_id res chain seq x y z
N MET A 1 18.71 36.41 4.71
CA MET A 1 19.00 35.03 4.28
C MET A 1 18.87 34.17 5.52
N THR A 2 17.76 33.45 5.71
CA THR A 2 17.46 32.74 6.97
C THR A 2 17.78 31.25 6.82
N THR A 3 18.89 30.81 7.40
CA THR A 3 19.29 29.39 7.47
C THR A 3 18.44 28.70 8.53
N ARG A 4 17.58 27.75 8.12
CA ARG A 4 16.80 26.92 9.04
C ARG A 4 17.74 25.94 9.74
N PRO A 5 17.66 25.77 11.07
CA PRO A 5 18.44 24.77 11.78
C PRO A 5 18.11 23.35 11.26
N PRO A 6 19.09 22.43 11.20
CA PRO A 6 18.85 21.05 10.76
C PRO A 6 17.84 20.42 11.72
N HIS A 7 16.72 19.95 11.18
CA HIS A 7 15.70 19.25 11.96
C HIS A 7 16.32 17.94 12.49
N PRO A 8 16.39 17.71 13.82
CA PRO A 8 17.09 16.56 14.41
C PRO A 8 16.29 15.25 14.30
N HIS A 9 15.44 15.12 13.29
CA HIS A 9 14.67 13.91 13.07
C HIS A 9 15.45 13.08 12.05
N PRO A 10 15.95 11.89 12.42
CA PRO A 10 16.44 10.95 11.44
C PRO A 10 15.36 10.81 10.36
N LEU A 11 15.71 11.13 9.11
CA LEU A 11 14.81 10.92 7.97
C LEU A 11 14.55 9.43 7.72
N THR A 12 15.19 8.56 8.49
CA THR A 12 14.90 7.14 8.60
C THR A 12 13.81 6.96 9.65
N PRO A 13 12.57 6.66 9.26
CA PRO A 13 11.51 6.42 10.22
C PRO A 13 11.84 5.12 10.98
N ASP A 14 11.96 5.25 12.30
CA ASP A 14 12.17 4.11 13.19
C ASP A 14 10.92 3.22 13.15
N GLY A 15 11.10 1.93 12.87
CA GLY A 15 10.00 0.95 12.83
C GLY A 15 9.23 0.84 11.51
N LEU A 16 9.72 1.41 10.41
CA LEU A 16 9.22 0.98 9.10
C LEU A 16 9.69 -0.45 8.81
N PRO A 17 8.81 -1.31 8.28
CA PRO A 17 9.26 -2.59 7.77
C PRO A 17 10.33 -2.36 6.70
N GLU A 18 11.34 -3.24 6.63
CA GLU A 18 12.32 -3.23 5.55
C GLU A 18 11.60 -3.10 4.20
N GLY A 19 12.13 -2.29 3.28
CA GLY A 19 11.42 -1.91 2.04
C GLY A 19 10.95 -3.13 1.22
N ASP A 20 11.69 -4.23 1.29
CA ASP A 20 11.34 -5.51 0.66
C ASP A 20 10.14 -6.22 1.31
N THR A 21 9.83 -5.92 2.57
CA THR A 21 8.63 -6.40 3.28
C THR A 21 7.41 -5.52 2.98
N TRP A 22 7.61 -4.28 2.53
CA TRP A 22 6.55 -3.36 2.15
C TRP A 22 5.91 -3.71 0.80
N SER A 23 6.70 -4.23 -0.15
CA SER A 23 6.21 -4.70 -1.44
C SER A 23 6.29 -6.22 -1.55
N GLN A 24 5.21 -6.87 -1.96
CA GLN A 24 5.16 -8.31 -2.21
C GLN A 24 4.77 -8.57 -3.65
N GLY A 25 5.45 -9.51 -4.31
CA GLY A 25 5.08 -9.93 -5.67
C GLY A 25 3.80 -10.77 -5.64
N CYS A 26 2.86 -10.45 -6.52
CA CYS A 26 1.73 -11.35 -6.76
C CYS A 26 2.17 -12.50 -7.68
N PRO A 27 2.02 -13.77 -7.28
CA PRO A 27 2.43 -14.92 -8.12
C PRO A 27 1.52 -15.14 -9.34
N GLU A 28 0.36 -14.51 -9.38
CA GLU A 28 -0.63 -14.71 -10.45
C GLU A 28 -0.42 -13.73 -11.61
N CYS A 29 -0.11 -12.47 -11.32
CA CYS A 29 0.11 -11.43 -12.34
C CYS A 29 1.54 -10.87 -12.38
N HIS A 30 2.43 -11.36 -11.50
CA HIS A 30 3.84 -10.94 -11.39
C HIS A 30 4.04 -9.43 -11.19
N LEU A 31 3.04 -8.75 -10.59
CA LEU A 31 3.13 -7.33 -10.28
C LEU A 31 3.58 -7.09 -8.84
N PRO A 32 4.37 -6.04 -8.58
CA PRO A 32 4.70 -5.63 -7.21
C PRO A 32 3.46 -4.98 -6.56
N ILE A 33 3.05 -5.52 -5.41
CA ILE A 33 1.91 -5.04 -4.63
C ILE A 33 2.41 -4.40 -3.33
N GLN A 34 1.98 -3.18 -3.05
CA GLN A 34 2.32 -2.46 -1.81
C GLN A 34 1.44 -2.87 -0.63
N GLY A 35 1.94 -2.71 0.59
CA GLY A 35 1.22 -3.02 1.81
C GLY A 35 1.46 -4.43 2.35
N GLY A 36 2.57 -5.06 1.94
CA GLY A 36 2.98 -6.37 2.42
C GLY A 36 1.93 -7.47 2.18
N ALA A 37 1.82 -8.41 3.11
CA ALA A 37 0.87 -9.51 3.01
C ALA A 37 -0.61 -9.05 2.99
N ALA A 38 -0.94 -7.98 3.71
CA ALA A 38 -2.29 -7.44 3.75
C ALA A 38 -2.70 -6.82 2.40
N GLY A 39 -1.79 -6.09 1.76
CA GLY A 39 -1.99 -5.57 0.41
C GLY A 39 -2.11 -6.67 -0.62
N LEU A 40 -1.31 -7.74 -0.50
CA LEU A 40 -1.39 -8.89 -1.39
C LEU A 40 -2.71 -9.67 -1.26
N ASP A 41 -3.21 -9.90 -0.04
CA ASP A 41 -4.52 -10.55 0.16
C ASP A 41 -5.66 -9.70 -0.41
N ALA A 42 -5.64 -8.38 -0.18
CA ALA A 42 -6.61 -7.46 -0.76
C ALA A 42 -6.57 -7.48 -2.29
N HIS A 43 -5.37 -7.44 -2.90
CA HIS A 43 -5.19 -7.55 -4.35
C HIS A 43 -5.79 -8.83 -4.91
N ARG A 44 -5.53 -9.99 -4.30
CA ARG A 44 -6.05 -11.27 -4.77
C ARG A 44 -7.58 -11.28 -4.76
N ARG A 45 -8.21 -10.74 -3.71
CA ARG A 45 -9.67 -10.64 -3.61
C ARG A 45 -10.30 -9.72 -4.66
N THR A 46 -9.63 -8.67 -5.07
CA THR A 46 -10.20 -7.67 -5.99
C THR A 46 -9.88 -7.94 -7.46
N VAL A 47 -8.72 -8.52 -7.74
CA VAL A 47 -8.20 -8.73 -9.11
C VAL A 47 -8.40 -10.17 -9.59
N HIS A 48 -8.17 -11.17 -8.72
CA HIS A 48 -8.17 -12.58 -9.11
C HIS A 48 -9.44 -13.32 -8.72
N THR A 49 -10.16 -12.85 -7.71
CA THR A 49 -11.47 -13.41 -7.38
C THR A 49 -12.56 -12.78 -8.27
N HIS A 50 -13.04 -13.55 -9.25
CA HIS A 50 -14.24 -13.27 -10.07
C HIS A 50 -15.57 -13.25 -9.27
N ALA A 51 -15.50 -13.14 -7.94
CA ALA A 51 -16.69 -12.98 -7.13
C ALA A 51 -17.32 -11.66 -7.53
N ARG A 52 -18.51 -11.76 -8.15
CA ARG A 52 -19.40 -10.66 -8.50
C ARG A 52 -19.38 -9.66 -7.36
N ASP A 53 -18.62 -8.60 -7.55
CA ASP A 53 -18.21 -7.74 -6.46
C ASP A 53 -19.46 -7.16 -5.81
N PRO A 54 -19.76 -7.48 -4.54
CA PRO A 54 -20.99 -7.04 -3.91
C PRO A 54 -20.92 -5.58 -3.48
N ARG A 55 -19.94 -4.79 -3.99
CA ARG A 55 -19.80 -3.37 -3.64
C ARG A 55 -21.11 -2.68 -3.95
N ARG A 56 -21.75 -2.24 -2.87
CA ARG A 56 -22.96 -1.46 -2.91
C ARG A 56 -22.60 -0.12 -3.53
N GLN A 57 -23.19 0.19 -4.66
CA GLN A 57 -23.07 1.51 -5.27
C GLN A 57 -23.44 2.57 -4.22
N ILE A 58 -22.51 3.49 -3.96
CA ILE A 58 -22.72 4.65 -3.11
C ILE A 58 -22.88 5.86 -4.01
N THR A 59 -24.04 6.50 -3.92
CA THR A 59 -24.31 7.78 -4.59
C THR A 59 -23.70 8.90 -3.75
N ILE A 60 -22.75 9.63 -4.33
CA ILE A 60 -22.19 10.85 -3.73
C ILE A 60 -23.08 12.01 -4.20
N HIS A 61 -23.71 12.72 -3.26
CA HIS A 61 -24.37 14.00 -3.54
C HIS A 61 -23.34 15.12 -3.38
N LEU A 62 -23.12 15.89 -4.45
CA LEU A 62 -22.24 17.06 -4.49
C LEU A 62 -22.96 18.32 -3.96
#